data_AF-A0A3D1M9W6-F1
#
_entry.id   AF-A0A3D1M9W6-F1
#
_cell.length_a   1.000
_cell.length_b   1.000
_cell.length_c   1.000
_cell.angle_alpha   90.00
_cell.angle_beta   90.00
_cell.angle_gamma   90.00
#
_symmetry.space_group_name_H-M   'P 1'
#
loop_
_entity.id
_entity.type
_entity.pdbx_description
1 polymer ?
#
loop_
_entity_poly.entity_id
_entity_poly.type
_entity_poly.pdbx_seq_one_letter_code
_entity_poly.pdbx_strand_id
1 'polypeptide(L)'
;MTADERYNERQKLIEDSIALKPTKRMVNAIRVNYWPYYEYGMTLADALKDYKRGNDCFVRFHREFHPDVASMCSGNSPSKIYEIAGLKTVRWPGDPKGLDKNAPFQYIEYETMMEDEYDEFLSTPAEFAIKKFFPRTCSIFEPLTKLDWLSMCTRITGAVDAFTTPEMLDMYKKLSEIAKIRDDYRNYSKELKNTLIEMGYPFISGTGSATAFDMLADTLRCTMGFFADLILQPDNIQKCLDKFVDIHIKSS
;
A
#
# COMPACT_ATOMS: atom_id res chain seq x y z
N MET A 1 4.27 25.67 27.33
CA MET A 1 4.43 24.23 27.11
C MET A 1 5.35 24.01 25.93
N THR A 2 6.51 23.39 26.16
CA THR A 2 7.48 22.98 25.13
C THR A 2 6.88 21.90 24.21
N ALA A 3 7.56 21.58 23.11
CA ALA A 3 7.10 20.51 22.21
C ALA A 3 7.07 19.14 22.93
N ASP A 4 8.11 18.83 23.72
CA ASP A 4 8.18 17.59 24.50
C ASP A 4 7.08 17.49 25.54
N GLU A 5 6.77 18.60 26.23
CA GLU A 5 5.67 18.62 27.20
C GLU A 5 4.31 18.38 26.50
N ARG A 6 4.09 18.95 25.31
CA ARG A 6 2.87 18.70 24.50
C ARG A 6 2.79 17.26 24.02
N TYR A 7 3.92 16.72 23.57
CA TYR A 7 4.01 15.34 23.13
C TYR A 7 3.59 14.39 24.24
N ASN A 8 4.19 14.55 25.43
CA ASN A 8 3.91 13.70 26.59
C ASN A 8 2.48 13.87 27.11
N GLU A 9 1.94 15.09 27.10
CA GLU A 9 0.54 15.35 27.47
C GLU A 9 -0.43 14.61 26.52
N ARG A 10 -0.23 14.73 25.21
CA ARG A 10 -1.05 14.05 24.20
C ARG A 10 -0.91 12.54 24.27
N GLN A 11 0.32 12.03 24.39
CA GLN A 11 0.57 10.59 24.53
C GLN A 11 -0.18 10.03 25.73
N LYS A 12 -0.08 10.68 26.89
CA LYS A 12 -0.82 10.27 28.08
C LYS A 12 -2.34 10.35 27.88
N LEU A 13 -2.82 11.40 27.22
CA LEU A 13 -4.24 11.54 26.89
C LEU A 13 -4.73 10.36 26.03
N ILE A 14 -3.93 9.95 25.05
CA ILE A 14 -4.23 8.82 24.16
C ILE A 14 -4.24 7.51 24.95
N GLU A 15 -3.17 7.24 25.71
CA GLU A 15 -3.02 6.01 26.49
C GLU A 15 -4.13 5.85 27.53
N ASP A 16 -4.44 6.92 28.28
CA ASP A 16 -5.51 6.91 29.27
C ASP A 16 -6.89 6.76 28.61
N SER A 17 -7.10 7.32 27.41
CA SER A 17 -8.35 7.12 26.64
C SER A 17 -8.52 5.69 26.15
N ILE A 18 -7.46 5.07 25.62
CA ILE A 18 -7.46 3.66 25.21
C ILE A 18 -7.72 2.74 26.41
N ALA A 19 -7.14 3.08 27.57
CA ALA A 19 -7.33 2.35 28.82
C ALA A 19 -8.66 2.65 29.55
N LEU A 20 -9.56 3.42 28.94
CA LEU A 20 -10.88 3.80 29.49
C LEU A 20 -10.81 4.50 30.86
N LYS A 21 -9.73 5.25 31.11
CA LYS A 21 -9.58 6.07 32.33
C LYS A 21 -10.22 7.46 32.12
N PRO A 22 -10.63 8.15 33.21
CA PRO A 22 -11.08 9.53 33.11
C PRO A 22 -9.97 10.45 32.58
N THR A 23 -10.25 11.17 31.50
CA THR A 23 -9.34 12.15 30.90
C THR A 23 -9.91 13.57 31.01
N LYS A 24 -9.04 14.58 30.87
CA LYS A 24 -9.45 16.00 30.94
C LYS A 24 -10.33 16.43 29.76
N ARG A 25 -10.22 15.74 28.63
CA ARG A 25 -10.95 15.98 27.38
C ARG A 25 -10.85 14.76 26.45
N MET A 26 -11.67 14.72 25.42
CA MET A 26 -11.57 13.71 24.37
C MET A 26 -10.33 13.92 23.50
N VAL A 27 -9.73 12.82 23.04
CA VAL A 27 -8.63 12.82 22.06
C VAL A 27 -9.19 13.18 20.68
N ASN A 28 -8.59 14.17 20.03
CA ASN A 28 -8.79 14.46 18.61
C ASN A 28 -7.79 13.64 17.77
N ALA A 29 -8.17 12.41 17.43
CA ALA A 29 -7.38 11.50 16.61
C ALA A 29 -7.76 11.50 15.12
N ILE A 30 -8.08 12.67 14.56
CA ILE A 30 -8.56 12.79 13.18
C ILE A 30 -7.50 12.36 12.15
N ARG A 31 -7.92 11.56 11.16
CA ARG A 31 -7.15 11.28 9.95
C ARG A 31 -7.72 12.08 8.79
N VAL A 32 -6.97 13.08 8.34
CA VAL A 32 -7.47 14.05 7.35
C VAL A 32 -7.22 13.64 5.90
N ASN A 33 -6.51 12.54 5.65
CA ASN A 33 -6.21 12.00 4.32
C ASN A 33 -5.80 13.11 3.32
N TYR A 34 -6.64 13.38 2.33
CA TYR A 34 -6.37 14.32 1.25
C TYR A 34 -6.72 15.78 1.55
N TRP A 35 -7.50 16.02 2.60
CA TRP A 35 -8.10 17.33 2.85
C TRP A 35 -7.07 18.48 2.93
N PRO A 36 -5.90 18.33 3.59
CA PRO A 36 -4.91 19.41 3.63
C PRO A 36 -4.42 19.85 2.24
N TYR A 37 -4.39 18.96 1.25
CA TYR A 37 -4.00 19.35 -0.10
C TYR A 37 -5.02 20.32 -0.70
N TYR A 38 -6.30 19.98 -0.62
CA TYR A 38 -7.37 20.83 -1.13
C TYR A 38 -7.41 22.18 -0.43
N GLU A 39 -7.34 22.18 0.90
CA GLU A 39 -7.38 23.40 1.72
C GLU A 39 -6.25 24.36 1.37
N TYR A 40 -5.05 23.84 1.08
CA TYR A 40 -3.87 24.66 0.80
C TYR A 40 -3.52 24.75 -0.71
N GLY A 41 -4.53 24.54 -1.57
CA GLY A 41 -4.46 24.85 -3.00
C GLY A 41 -3.59 23.90 -3.82
N MET A 42 -3.43 22.66 -3.38
CA MET A 42 -2.81 21.57 -4.15
C MET A 42 -3.87 20.63 -4.70
N THR A 43 -3.65 20.16 -5.94
CA THR A 43 -4.42 19.03 -6.44
C THR A 43 -3.84 17.72 -5.91
N LEU A 44 -4.62 16.63 -5.93
CA LEU A 44 -4.09 15.31 -5.59
C LEU A 44 -2.99 14.88 -6.55
N ALA A 45 -3.13 15.19 -7.84
CA ALA A 45 -2.11 14.92 -8.85
C ALA A 45 -0.79 15.65 -8.56
N ASP A 46 -0.84 16.88 -8.04
CA ASP A 46 0.37 17.62 -7.63
C ASP A 46 1.05 16.92 -6.45
N ALA A 47 0.28 16.43 -5.48
CA ALA A 47 0.80 15.74 -4.29
C ALA A 47 1.52 14.41 -4.63
N LEU A 48 1.28 13.82 -5.81
CA LEU A 48 2.00 12.64 -6.30
C LEU A 48 3.37 12.97 -6.92
N LYS A 49 3.72 14.26 -7.03
CA LYS A 49 4.94 14.74 -7.70
C LYS A 49 5.74 15.73 -6.83
N ASP A 50 5.06 16.62 -6.10
CA ASP A 50 5.65 17.64 -5.23
C ASP A 50 5.43 17.28 -3.76
N TYR A 51 6.28 16.39 -3.25
CA TYR A 51 6.17 15.89 -1.88
C TYR A 51 6.49 16.95 -0.84
N LYS A 52 7.37 17.91 -1.16
CA LYS A 52 7.75 18.99 -0.24
C LYS A 52 6.57 19.89 0.02
N ARG A 53 5.92 20.40 -1.03
CA ARG A 53 4.70 21.21 -0.89
C ARG A 53 3.57 20.40 -0.25
N GLY A 54 3.50 19.11 -0.56
CA GLY A 54 2.58 18.19 0.10
C GLY A 54 2.82 18.08 1.61
N ASN A 55 4.07 17.98 2.05
CA ASN A 55 4.44 17.97 3.47
C ASN A 55 4.10 19.29 4.16
N ASP A 56 4.35 20.43 3.50
CA ASP A 56 4.02 21.76 4.02
C ASP A 56 2.50 21.89 4.32
N CYS A 57 1.65 21.27 3.50
CA CYS A 57 0.21 21.20 3.75
C CYS A 57 -0.10 20.53 5.10
N PHE A 58 0.54 19.40 5.40
CA PHE A 58 0.35 18.73 6.68
C PHE A 58 0.93 19.52 7.84
N VAL A 59 2.13 20.09 7.71
CA VAL A 59 2.72 20.94 8.76
C VAL A 59 1.78 22.10 9.11
N ARG A 60 1.21 22.74 8.09
CA ARG A 60 0.27 23.85 8.25
C ARG A 60 -1.03 23.40 8.94
N PHE A 61 -1.61 22.28 8.52
CA PHE A 61 -2.77 21.68 9.18
C PHE A 61 -2.54 21.48 10.69
N HIS A 62 -1.40 20.92 11.09
CA HIS A 62 -1.12 20.69 12.51
C HIS A 62 -0.94 21.99 13.28
N ARG A 63 -0.38 23.03 12.66
CA ARG A 63 -0.23 24.36 13.28
C ARG A 63 -1.55 25.10 13.44
N GLU A 64 -2.49 24.92 12.52
CA GLU A 64 -3.76 25.65 12.54
C GLU A 64 -4.82 24.94 13.40
N PHE A 65 -4.92 23.62 13.31
CA PHE A 65 -6.03 22.86 13.93
C PHE A 65 -5.64 22.09 15.19
N HIS A 66 -4.34 21.95 15.47
CA HIS A 66 -3.81 21.32 16.69
C HIS A 66 -4.47 19.97 17.07
N PRO A 67 -4.51 18.96 16.17
CA PRO A 67 -4.97 17.62 16.54
C PRO A 67 -4.10 17.01 17.65
N ASP A 68 -4.58 15.95 18.30
CA ASP A 68 -3.79 15.25 19.33
C ASP A 68 -2.85 14.20 18.76
N VAL A 69 -3.07 13.82 17.50
CA VAL A 69 -2.25 12.84 16.78
C VAL A 69 -1.68 13.47 15.52
N ALA A 70 -0.49 13.01 15.15
CA ALA A 70 0.07 13.31 13.84
C ALA A 70 -0.76 12.61 12.75
N SER A 71 -1.08 13.37 11.69
CA SER A 71 -1.75 12.86 10.50
C SER A 71 -0.87 13.13 9.26
N MET A 72 -0.82 12.16 8.36
CA MET A 72 -0.14 12.29 7.07
C MET A 72 -0.89 11.48 6.01
N CYS A 73 -0.67 11.77 4.73
CA CYS A 73 -1.21 10.92 3.67
C CYS A 73 -0.31 9.70 3.45
N SER A 74 -0.77 8.51 3.86
CA SER A 74 -0.03 7.25 3.70
C SER A 74 -0.22 6.58 2.33
N GLY A 75 -1.16 7.05 1.50
CA GLY A 75 -1.54 6.42 0.22
C GLY A 75 -0.92 7.02 -1.05
N ASN A 76 -0.17 8.12 -0.94
CA ASN A 76 0.33 8.88 -2.09
C ASN A 76 1.71 8.40 -2.56
N SER A 77 1.83 7.15 -3.02
CA SER A 77 3.09 6.75 -3.67
C SER A 77 3.30 7.57 -4.96
N PRO A 78 4.56 7.86 -5.33
CA PRO A 78 4.91 8.56 -6.56
C PRO A 78 4.19 7.99 -7.78
N SER A 79 3.47 8.82 -8.53
CA SER A 79 2.72 8.36 -9.72
C SER A 79 3.64 7.70 -10.75
N LYS A 80 4.90 8.17 -10.82
CA LYS A 80 5.90 7.67 -11.74
C LYS A 80 6.22 6.18 -11.52
N ILE A 81 6.12 5.70 -10.28
CA ILE A 81 6.31 4.26 -9.99
C ILE A 81 5.22 3.44 -10.66
N TYR A 82 3.97 3.91 -10.62
CA TYR A 82 2.83 3.21 -11.25
C TYR A 82 2.96 3.18 -12.77
N GLU A 83 3.44 4.27 -13.38
CA GLU A 83 3.73 4.34 -14.81
C GLU A 83 4.80 3.33 -15.23
N ILE A 84 5.94 3.30 -14.53
CA ILE A 84 7.06 2.40 -14.86
C ILE A 84 6.67 0.94 -14.63
N ALA A 85 5.94 0.66 -13.54
CA ALA A 85 5.49 -0.68 -13.20
C ALA A 85 4.39 -1.21 -14.16
N GLY A 86 3.71 -0.30 -14.87
CA GLY A 86 2.53 -0.63 -15.67
C GLY A 86 1.43 -1.22 -14.79
N LEU A 87 1.09 -0.53 -13.70
CA LEU A 87 0.07 -0.98 -12.74
C LEU A 87 -1.32 -1.02 -13.39
N LYS A 88 -2.02 -2.15 -13.23
CA LYS A 88 -3.30 -2.46 -13.89
C LYS A 88 -4.51 -2.32 -12.95
N THR A 89 -4.29 -2.45 -11.65
CA THR A 89 -5.32 -2.51 -10.59
C THR A 89 -5.65 -1.16 -9.96
N VAL A 90 -5.07 -0.05 -10.44
CA VAL A 90 -5.34 1.27 -9.87
C VAL A 90 -5.34 2.37 -10.94
N ARG A 91 -6.26 3.32 -10.80
CA ARG A 91 -6.24 4.64 -11.43
C ARG A 91 -5.86 5.66 -10.37
N TRP A 92 -5.04 6.63 -10.74
CA TRP A 92 -4.54 7.64 -9.81
C TRP A 92 -4.84 9.05 -10.34
N PRO A 93 -4.93 10.06 -9.45
CA PRO A 93 -5.27 11.41 -9.87
C PRO A 93 -4.33 11.92 -10.97
N GLY A 94 -4.91 12.39 -12.08
CA GLY A 94 -4.16 12.89 -13.24
C GLY A 94 -3.41 11.82 -14.02
N ASP A 95 -3.82 10.56 -13.96
CA ASP A 95 -3.17 9.48 -14.71
C ASP A 95 -3.25 9.65 -16.24
N PRO A 96 -2.41 8.93 -17.02
CA PRO A 96 -2.39 9.04 -18.48
C PRO A 96 -3.70 8.66 -19.17
N LYS A 97 -4.61 7.97 -18.46
CA LYS A 97 -5.94 7.57 -18.96
C LYS A 97 -7.01 8.64 -18.68
N GLY A 98 -6.61 9.81 -18.18
CA GLY A 98 -7.47 10.99 -18.05
C GLY A 98 -8.32 11.04 -16.78
N LEU A 99 -7.91 10.38 -15.69
CA LEU A 99 -8.60 10.57 -14.41
C LEU A 99 -8.41 12.03 -13.94
N ASP A 100 -9.47 12.64 -13.40
CA ASP A 100 -9.41 14.02 -12.90
C ASP A 100 -8.28 14.21 -11.86
N LYS A 101 -7.69 15.41 -11.83
CA LYS A 101 -6.53 15.73 -10.97
C LYS A 101 -6.85 15.72 -9.48
N ASN A 102 -8.13 15.83 -9.11
CA ASN A 102 -8.61 15.80 -7.74
C ASN A 102 -9.46 14.58 -7.43
N ALA A 103 -9.73 13.71 -8.41
CA ALA A 103 -10.36 12.43 -8.15
C ALA A 103 -9.47 11.59 -7.23
N PRO A 104 -10.04 10.94 -6.20
CA PRO A 104 -9.29 10.01 -5.37
C PRO A 104 -8.82 8.81 -6.19
N PHE A 105 -7.88 8.05 -5.64
CA PHE A 105 -7.48 6.76 -6.22
C PHE A 105 -8.71 5.88 -6.45
N GLN A 106 -8.76 5.23 -7.61
CA GLN A 106 -9.78 4.24 -7.92
C GLN A 106 -9.09 2.88 -8.06
N TYR A 107 -9.45 1.96 -7.19
CA TYR A 107 -9.00 0.58 -7.30
C TYR A 107 -9.86 -0.12 -8.34
N ILE A 108 -9.20 -0.69 -9.35
CA ILE A 108 -9.85 -1.46 -10.40
C ILE A 108 -9.84 -2.90 -9.93
N GLU A 109 -11.00 -3.35 -9.47
CA GLU A 109 -11.22 -4.73 -9.10
C GLU A 109 -11.55 -5.59 -10.32
N TYR A 110 -10.83 -6.70 -10.45
CA TYR A 110 -11.12 -7.81 -11.34
C TYR A 110 -10.52 -9.08 -10.74
N GLU A 111 -10.97 -10.22 -11.22
CA GLU A 111 -10.46 -11.52 -10.76
C GLU A 111 -8.99 -11.68 -11.14
N THR A 112 -8.09 -11.51 -10.17
CA THR A 112 -6.66 -11.81 -10.32
C THR A 112 -6.34 -13.25 -9.92
N MET A 113 -7.28 -13.92 -9.26
CA MET A 113 -7.39 -15.36 -9.07
C MET A 113 -8.76 -15.79 -9.61
N MET A 114 -8.79 -16.79 -10.48
CA MET A 114 -10.03 -17.35 -11.07
C MET A 114 -10.66 -18.40 -10.14
N GLU A 115 -11.93 -18.73 -10.39
CA GLU A 115 -12.73 -19.66 -9.58
C GLU A 115 -12.09 -21.06 -9.49
N ASP A 116 -11.40 -21.49 -10.56
CA ASP A 116 -10.75 -22.80 -10.66
C ASP A 116 -9.27 -22.80 -10.20
N GLU A 117 -8.77 -21.68 -9.65
CA GLU A 117 -7.34 -21.53 -9.29
C GLU A 117 -7.06 -21.66 -7.78
N TYR A 118 -8.07 -21.95 -6.95
CA TYR A 118 -7.89 -22.10 -5.50
C TYR A 118 -6.84 -23.14 -5.13
N ASP A 119 -6.85 -24.31 -5.77
CA ASP A 119 -5.91 -25.39 -5.47
C ASP A 119 -4.46 -24.99 -5.78
N GLU A 120 -4.23 -24.29 -6.88
CA GLU A 120 -2.90 -23.77 -7.26
C GLU A 120 -2.44 -22.69 -6.26
N PHE A 121 -3.31 -21.74 -5.93
CA PHE A 121 -3.00 -20.70 -4.95
C PHE A 121 -2.69 -21.29 -3.55
N LEU A 122 -3.46 -22.29 -3.12
CA LEU A 122 -3.30 -22.92 -1.82
C LEU A 122 -2.03 -23.78 -1.75
N SER A 123 -1.77 -24.60 -2.77
CA SER A 123 -0.66 -25.57 -2.79
C SER A 123 0.69 -24.97 -3.20
N THR A 124 0.71 -24.05 -4.18
CA THR A 124 1.95 -23.48 -4.74
C THR A 124 1.88 -21.94 -4.80
N PRO A 125 1.70 -21.25 -3.66
CA PRO A 125 1.43 -19.80 -3.61
C PRO A 125 2.51 -18.93 -4.28
N ALA A 126 3.78 -19.33 -4.20
CA ALA A 126 4.87 -18.60 -4.84
C ALA A 126 4.82 -18.71 -6.36
N GLU A 127 4.51 -19.89 -6.90
CA GLU A 127 4.38 -20.11 -8.33
C GLU A 127 3.17 -19.37 -8.88
N PHE A 128 2.02 -19.47 -8.20
CA PHE A 128 0.83 -18.69 -8.52
C PHE A 128 1.13 -17.18 -8.53
N ALA A 129 1.82 -16.67 -7.50
CA ALA A 129 2.14 -15.25 -7.40
C ALA A 129 2.97 -14.76 -8.60
N ILE A 130 4.01 -15.52 -8.96
CA ILE A 130 4.96 -15.12 -10.00
C ILE A 130 4.36 -15.29 -11.41
N LYS A 131 3.69 -16.42 -11.67
CA LYS A 131 3.17 -16.73 -13.00
C LYS A 131 1.84 -16.07 -13.31
N LYS A 132 1.01 -15.82 -12.30
CA LYS A 132 -0.38 -15.37 -12.49
C LYS A 132 -0.62 -14.01 -11.85
N PHE A 133 -0.47 -13.88 -10.54
CA PHE A 133 -0.87 -12.66 -9.83
C PHE A 133 -0.08 -11.42 -10.30
N PHE A 134 1.25 -11.42 -10.18
CA PHE A 134 2.09 -10.28 -10.54
C PHE A 134 1.90 -9.76 -11.97
N PRO A 135 1.92 -10.60 -13.03
CA PRO A 135 1.68 -10.12 -14.39
C PRO A 135 0.22 -9.68 -14.62
N ARG A 136 -0.74 -10.24 -13.88
CA ARG A 136 -2.14 -9.77 -13.90
C ARG A 136 -2.27 -8.38 -13.28
N THR A 137 -1.46 -8.02 -12.29
CA THR A 137 -1.54 -6.72 -11.61
C THR A 137 -0.57 -5.65 -12.14
N CYS A 138 0.61 -6.04 -12.62
CA CYS A 138 1.66 -5.12 -13.06
C CYS A 138 2.38 -5.66 -14.30
N SER A 139 2.43 -4.87 -15.38
CA SER A 139 3.09 -5.30 -16.63
C SER A 139 4.59 -5.53 -16.50
N ILE A 140 5.27 -4.86 -15.56
CA ILE A 140 6.72 -5.05 -15.36
C ILE A 140 7.12 -6.50 -15.06
N PHE A 141 6.20 -7.31 -14.52
CA PHE A 141 6.46 -8.70 -14.15
C PHE A 141 6.07 -9.73 -15.23
N GLU A 142 5.56 -9.29 -16.38
CA GLU A 142 5.24 -10.17 -17.51
C GLU A 142 6.40 -11.10 -17.94
N PRO A 143 7.69 -10.68 -17.93
CA PRO A 143 8.79 -11.57 -18.27
C PRO A 143 8.89 -12.83 -17.39
N LEU A 144 8.44 -12.75 -16.13
CA LEU A 144 8.50 -13.87 -15.18
C LEU A 144 7.59 -15.05 -15.58
N THR A 145 6.57 -14.81 -16.41
CA THR A 145 5.67 -15.85 -16.92
C THR A 145 6.35 -16.86 -17.83
N LYS A 146 7.48 -16.48 -18.43
CA LYS A 146 8.26 -17.33 -19.33
C LYS A 146 9.18 -18.32 -18.58
N LEU A 147 9.26 -18.21 -17.25
CA LEU A 147 10.11 -19.08 -16.43
C LEU A 147 9.49 -20.47 -16.29
N ASP A 148 10.27 -21.49 -16.68
CA ASP A 148 9.95 -22.89 -16.43
C ASP A 148 10.72 -23.37 -15.19
N TRP A 149 10.07 -23.20 -14.03
CA TRP A 149 10.63 -23.55 -12.73
C TRP A 149 11.10 -25.00 -12.65
N LEU A 150 10.32 -25.94 -13.20
CA LEU A 150 10.64 -27.36 -13.13
C LEU A 150 11.85 -27.68 -14.01
N SER A 151 11.91 -27.15 -15.23
CA SER A 151 13.08 -27.32 -16.09
C SER A 151 14.34 -26.70 -15.48
N MET A 152 14.22 -25.58 -14.77
CA MET A 152 15.36 -24.94 -14.11
C MET A 152 15.93 -25.76 -12.96
N CYS A 153 15.11 -26.57 -12.26
CA CYS A 153 15.58 -27.49 -11.23
C CYS A 153 16.40 -28.67 -11.78
N THR A 154 16.28 -28.97 -13.08
CA THR A 154 16.91 -30.15 -13.70
C THR A 154 18.05 -29.80 -14.64
N ARG A 155 18.24 -28.50 -14.96
CA ARG A 155 19.26 -28.02 -15.89
C ARG A 155 20.30 -27.16 -15.16
N ILE A 156 21.55 -27.63 -15.13
CA ILE A 156 22.67 -27.02 -14.39
C ILE A 156 22.88 -25.53 -14.74
N THR A 157 22.68 -25.12 -16.00
CA THR A 157 22.84 -23.72 -16.45
C THR A 157 21.54 -23.04 -16.88
N GLY A 158 20.46 -23.80 -17.08
CA GLY A 158 19.22 -23.28 -17.67
C GLY A 158 18.54 -22.19 -16.83
N ALA A 159 18.81 -22.18 -15.53
CA ALA A 159 18.34 -21.10 -14.64
C ALA A 159 19.00 -19.75 -14.96
N VAL A 160 20.31 -19.72 -15.25
CA VAL A 160 21.03 -18.47 -15.53
C VAL A 160 20.55 -17.84 -16.84
N ASP A 161 20.38 -18.65 -17.87
CA ASP A 161 19.90 -18.20 -19.18
C ASP A 161 18.49 -17.60 -19.08
N ALA A 162 17.62 -18.20 -18.26
CA ALA A 162 16.25 -17.74 -18.06
C ALA A 162 16.17 -16.35 -17.39
N PHE A 163 17.13 -15.99 -16.52
CA PHE A 163 17.16 -14.69 -15.83
C PHE A 163 17.96 -13.61 -16.56
N THR A 164 18.57 -13.93 -17.72
CA THR A 164 19.47 -13.02 -18.45
C THR A 164 18.95 -12.61 -19.83
N THR A 165 17.69 -12.92 -20.15
CA THR A 165 17.06 -12.49 -21.41
C THR A 165 16.97 -10.95 -21.51
N PRO A 166 16.89 -10.38 -22.72
CA PRO A 166 16.73 -8.94 -22.88
C PRO A 166 15.54 -8.34 -22.10
N GLU A 167 14.42 -9.06 -22.01
CA GLU A 167 13.23 -8.61 -21.27
C GLU A 167 13.44 -8.63 -19.76
N MET A 168 14.17 -9.62 -19.22
CA MET A 168 14.53 -9.66 -17.80
C MET A 168 15.47 -8.51 -17.45
N LEU A 169 16.46 -8.23 -18.31
CA LEU A 169 17.38 -7.11 -18.13
C LEU A 169 16.66 -5.75 -18.18
N ASP A 170 15.66 -5.60 -19.06
CA ASP A 170 14.80 -4.41 -19.11
C ASP A 170 13.96 -4.26 -17.82
N MET A 171 13.35 -5.35 -17.35
CA MET A 171 12.63 -5.39 -16.07
C MET A 171 13.53 -4.93 -14.91
N TYR A 172 14.77 -5.44 -14.81
CA TYR A 172 15.70 -5.04 -13.75
C TYR A 172 16.07 -3.55 -13.80
N LYS A 173 16.26 -2.99 -14.99
CA LYS A 173 16.53 -1.55 -15.16
C LYS A 173 15.36 -0.70 -14.67
N LYS A 174 14.13 -1.07 -15.02
CA LYS A 174 12.91 -0.41 -14.56
C LYS A 174 12.73 -0.52 -13.04
N LEU A 175 13.00 -1.68 -12.45
CA LEU A 175 13.00 -1.86 -11.00
C LEU A 175 14.05 -0.99 -10.31
N SER A 176 15.24 -0.84 -10.91
CA SER A 176 16.28 0.06 -10.40
C SER A 176 15.85 1.53 -10.46
N GLU A 177 15.15 1.94 -11.52
CA GLU A 177 14.56 3.30 -11.60
C GLU A 177 13.50 3.52 -10.52
N ILE A 178 12.58 2.56 -10.34
CA ILE A 178 11.57 2.59 -9.27
C ILE A 178 12.23 2.70 -7.89
N ALA A 179 13.31 1.97 -7.65
CA ALA A 179 14.03 2.01 -6.38
C ALA A 179 14.54 3.42 -6.05
N LYS A 180 15.14 4.11 -7.03
CA LYS A 180 15.61 5.50 -6.85
C LYS A 180 14.48 6.46 -6.49
N ILE A 181 13.34 6.36 -7.20
CA ILE A 181 12.16 7.20 -6.93
C ILE A 181 11.59 6.89 -5.54
N ARG A 182 11.55 5.61 -5.15
CA ARG A 182 11.05 5.17 -3.85
C ARG A 182 11.93 5.69 -2.71
N ASP A 183 13.25 5.65 -2.87
CA ASP A 183 14.19 6.12 -1.84
C ASP A 183 14.09 7.63 -1.63
N ASP A 184 13.94 8.40 -2.71
CA ASP A 184 13.69 9.84 -2.61
C ASP A 184 12.39 10.13 -1.85
N TYR A 185 11.28 9.47 -2.23
CA TYR A 185 9.99 9.59 -1.55
C TYR A 185 10.03 9.18 -0.06
N ARG A 186 10.80 8.14 0.28
CA ARG A 186 10.99 7.71 1.68
C ARG A 186 11.65 8.79 2.53
N ASN A 187 12.59 9.56 1.97
CA ASN A 187 13.22 10.67 2.68
C ASN A 187 12.21 11.76 3.02
N TYR A 188 11.37 12.18 2.07
CA TYR A 188 10.30 13.15 2.32
C TYR A 188 9.27 12.66 3.35
N SER A 189 8.91 11.38 3.30
CA SER A 189 7.98 10.79 4.27
C SER A 189 8.58 10.78 5.69
N LYS A 190 9.88 10.46 5.81
CA LYS A 190 10.62 10.47 7.07
C LYS A 190 10.76 11.89 7.62
N GLU A 191 11.04 12.87 6.77
CA GLU A 191 11.16 14.29 7.14
C GLU A 191 9.85 14.81 7.74
N LEU A 192 8.70 14.56 7.09
CA LEU A 192 7.40 14.96 7.63
C LEU A 192 7.12 14.29 8.98
N LYS A 193 7.35 12.98 9.08
CA LYS A 193 7.15 12.24 10.33
C LYS A 193 7.96 12.85 11.48
N ASN A 194 9.25 13.11 11.26
CA ASN A 194 10.12 13.72 12.27
C ASN A 194 9.65 15.14 12.62
N THR A 195 9.31 15.95 11.62
CA THR A 195 8.81 17.32 11.83
C THR A 195 7.56 17.33 12.71
N LEU A 196 6.60 16.44 12.47
CA LEU A 196 5.37 16.37 13.29
C LEU A 196 5.66 15.92 14.73
N ILE A 197 6.60 14.99 14.93
CA ILE A 197 7.05 14.57 16.27
C ILE A 197 7.72 15.74 16.99
N GLU A 198 8.64 16.45 16.34
CA GLU A 198 9.33 17.64 16.88
C GLU A 198 8.36 18.80 17.17
N MET A 199 7.22 18.85 16.48
CA MET A 199 6.13 19.78 16.76
C MET A 199 5.25 19.32 17.95
N GLY A 200 5.52 18.16 18.53
CA GLY A 200 4.82 17.60 19.68
C GLY A 200 3.58 16.76 19.35
N TYR A 201 3.48 16.20 18.15
CA TYR A 201 2.36 15.36 17.71
C TYR A 201 2.76 13.88 17.65
N PRO A 202 2.25 13.02 18.56
CA PRO A 202 2.54 11.59 18.53
C PRO A 202 1.81 10.87 17.38
N PHE A 203 2.42 9.81 16.85
CA PHE A 203 1.76 8.87 15.95
C PHE A 203 1.17 7.72 16.74
N ILE A 204 -0.11 7.42 16.53
CA ILE A 204 -0.83 6.34 17.23
C ILE A 204 -0.97 5.06 16.40
N SER A 205 -0.53 5.10 15.15
CA SER A 205 -0.59 3.95 14.25
C SER A 205 0.74 3.75 13.56
N GLY A 206 1.18 2.49 13.49
CA GLY A 206 2.28 2.05 12.64
C GLY A 206 1.82 1.80 11.21
N THR A 207 2.17 0.63 10.68
CA THR A 207 1.72 0.17 9.36
C THR A 207 0.28 -0.34 9.42
N GLY A 208 -0.44 -0.25 8.31
CA GLY A 208 -1.73 -0.92 8.16
C GLY A 208 -1.55 -2.44 8.08
N SER A 209 -2.59 -3.17 8.47
CA SER A 209 -2.77 -4.60 8.20
C SER A 209 -4.07 -4.73 7.42
N ALA A 210 -4.05 -5.52 6.34
CA ALA A 210 -5.28 -5.93 5.66
C ALA A 210 -5.91 -7.07 6.47
N THR A 211 -7.23 -7.18 6.46
CA THR A 211 -7.87 -8.36 7.05
C THR A 211 -7.80 -9.52 6.07
N ALA A 212 -7.89 -10.76 6.57
CA ALA A 212 -7.94 -11.95 5.71
C ALA A 212 -9.04 -11.87 4.65
N PHE A 213 -10.17 -11.23 5.00
CA PHE A 213 -11.26 -10.95 4.09
C PHE A 213 -10.79 -10.07 2.93
N ASP A 214 -10.23 -8.90 3.21
CA ASP A 214 -9.79 -7.93 2.18
C ASP A 214 -8.69 -8.51 1.29
N MET A 215 -7.82 -9.35 1.85
CA MET A 215 -6.78 -10.06 1.08
C MET A 215 -7.37 -11.01 0.04
N LEU A 216 -8.51 -11.64 0.31
CA LEU A 216 -9.17 -12.52 -0.66
C LEU A 216 -10.11 -11.74 -1.57
N ALA A 217 -11.03 -10.97 -0.98
CA ALA A 217 -12.10 -10.27 -1.68
C ALA A 217 -11.54 -9.15 -2.56
N ASP A 218 -10.84 -8.18 -2.00
CA ASP A 218 -10.42 -6.98 -2.73
C ASP A 218 -9.23 -7.24 -3.67
N THR A 219 -8.37 -8.20 -3.30
CA THR A 219 -7.09 -8.40 -3.99
C THR A 219 -7.11 -9.55 -5.00
N LEU A 220 -7.74 -10.68 -4.67
CA LEU A 220 -7.65 -11.91 -5.47
C LEU A 220 -8.92 -12.20 -6.28
N ARG A 221 -10.06 -12.33 -5.62
CA ARG A 221 -11.32 -12.77 -6.23
C ARG A 221 -12.19 -11.63 -6.74
N CYS A 222 -11.85 -10.38 -6.43
CA CYS A 222 -12.74 -9.22 -6.52
C CYS A 222 -14.03 -9.37 -5.69
N THR A 223 -14.71 -8.26 -5.44
CA THR A 223 -15.98 -8.26 -4.70
C THR A 223 -16.99 -9.26 -5.29
N MET A 224 -17.11 -9.29 -6.62
CA MET A 224 -18.11 -10.10 -7.30
C MET A 224 -17.77 -11.60 -7.27
N GLY A 225 -16.51 -11.97 -7.53
CA GLY A 225 -16.09 -13.37 -7.48
C GLY A 225 -16.14 -13.93 -6.06
N PHE A 226 -15.71 -13.13 -5.08
CA PHE A 226 -15.74 -13.54 -3.67
C PHE A 226 -17.18 -13.83 -3.17
N PHE A 227 -18.14 -12.97 -3.47
CA PHE A 227 -19.52 -13.20 -3.03
C PHE A 227 -20.18 -14.41 -3.69
N ALA A 228 -19.86 -14.71 -4.95
CA ALA A 228 -20.31 -15.94 -5.59
C ALA A 228 -19.73 -17.17 -4.88
N ASP A 229 -18.43 -17.13 -4.57
CA ASP A 229 -17.72 -18.23 -3.93
C ASP A 229 -18.20 -18.53 -2.50
N LEU A 230 -18.75 -17.56 -1.77
CA LEU A 230 -19.36 -17.80 -0.45
C LEU A 230 -20.51 -18.82 -0.52
N ILE A 231 -21.16 -18.94 -1.66
CA ILE A 231 -22.26 -19.88 -1.89
C ILE A 231 -21.74 -21.14 -2.58
N LEU A 232 -20.89 -20.98 -3.60
CA LEU A 232 -20.48 -22.08 -4.47
C LEU A 232 -19.37 -22.95 -3.88
N GLN A 233 -18.44 -22.34 -3.14
CA GLN A 233 -17.23 -23.01 -2.63
C GLN A 233 -16.75 -22.44 -1.29
N PRO A 234 -17.61 -22.40 -0.25
CA PRO A 234 -17.28 -21.82 1.06
C PRO A 234 -16.05 -22.48 1.73
N ASP A 235 -15.83 -23.77 1.50
CA ASP A 235 -14.67 -24.49 2.04
C ASP A 235 -13.34 -23.96 1.50
N ASN A 236 -13.30 -23.54 0.23
CA ASN A 236 -12.11 -22.96 -0.37
C ASN A 236 -11.83 -21.56 0.15
N ILE A 237 -12.89 -20.75 0.36
CA ILE A 237 -12.78 -19.47 1.06
C ILE A 237 -12.19 -19.69 2.45
N GLN A 238 -12.76 -20.60 3.25
CA GLN A 238 -12.30 -20.82 4.62
C GLN A 238 -10.81 -21.16 4.67
N LYS A 239 -10.34 -22.09 3.82
CA LYS A 239 -8.92 -22.46 3.73
C LYS A 239 -8.02 -21.27 3.39
N CYS A 240 -8.45 -20.40 2.47
CA CYS A 240 -7.71 -19.19 2.12
C CYS A 240 -7.63 -18.19 3.28
N LEU A 241 -8.77 -17.95 3.95
CA LEU A 241 -8.83 -17.06 5.10
C LEU A 241 -7.94 -17.57 6.25
N ASP A 242 -7.98 -18.87 6.55
CA ASP A 242 -7.13 -19.49 7.58
C ASP A 242 -5.64 -19.27 7.26
N LYS A 243 -5.25 -19.43 6.00
CA LYS A 243 -3.86 -19.19 5.56
C LYS A 243 -3.44 -17.73 5.72
N PHE A 244 -4.33 -16.77 5.45
CA PHE A 244 -4.04 -15.35 5.68
C PHE A 244 -3.97 -15.01 7.17
N VAL A 245 -4.86 -15.56 7.99
CA VAL A 245 -4.79 -15.42 9.45
C VAL A 245 -3.47 -15.95 9.99
N ASP A 246 -3.03 -17.13 9.55
CA ASP A 246 -1.73 -17.70 9.92
C ASP A 246 -0.55 -16.79 9.58
N ILE A 247 -0.58 -16.13 8.41
CA ILE A 247 0.45 -15.17 8.01
C ILE A 247 0.44 -13.96 8.95
N HIS A 248 -0.73 -13.44 9.30
CA HIS A 248 -0.84 -12.29 10.19
C HIS A 248 -0.39 -12.60 11.62
N ILE A 249 -0.77 -13.76 12.16
CA ILE A 249 -0.33 -14.19 13.50
C ILE A 249 1.19 -14.35 13.53
N LYS A 250 1.81 -14.89 12.48
CA LYS A 250 3.29 -15.06 12.42
C LYS A 250 4.06 -13.76 12.25
N SER A 251 3.43 -12.71 11.73
CA SER A 251 4.06 -11.42 11.42
C SER A 251 3.76 -10.31 12.44
N SER A 252 2.91 -10.61 13.45
CA SER A 252 2.57 -9.72 14.56
C SER A 252 3.45 -10.00 15.77
#